data_AF-A0A9E0CCI7-F1
#
_entry.id   AF-A0A9E0CCI7-F1
#
_cell.length_a   1.000
_cell.length_b   1.000
_cell.length_c   1.000
_cell.angle_alpha   90.00
_cell.angle_beta   90.00
_cell.angle_gamma   90.00
#
_symmetry.space_group_name_H-M   'P 1'
#
loop_
_entity.id
_entity.type
_entity.pdbx_description
1 polymer ?
#
loop_
_entity_poly.entity_id
_entity_poly.type
_entity_poly.pdbx_seq_one_letter_code
_entity_poly.pdbx_strand_id
1 'polypeptide(L)'
;MVWRSPGFFSFTVPYDHTRDFFYSGHTGTLTIIFLEMIMLNIKPLFIMAFVSLIFMMNLLLITEVHYTADIIGGIVFSVWFYRTAIRITLYADKLLSLPYFIVKWIYDNKCKEEEVE
;
A
#
# COMPACT_ATOMS: atom_id res chain seq x y z
N MET A 1 9.93 -3.30 28.92
CA MET A 1 8.75 -3.92 29.54
C MET A 1 7.91 -4.53 28.42
N VAL A 2 8.36 -5.62 27.79
CA VAL A 2 7.61 -6.28 26.69
C VAL A 2 6.78 -7.47 27.20
N TRP A 3 7.08 -7.93 28.42
CA TRP A 3 6.53 -9.18 28.98
C TRP A 3 5.97 -9.01 30.40
N ARG A 4 5.51 -7.80 30.76
CA ARG A 4 4.60 -7.67 31.91
C ARG A 4 3.18 -7.86 31.39
N SER A 5 2.33 -8.53 32.18
CA SER A 5 0.96 -8.92 31.82
C SER A 5 0.28 -7.86 30.93
N PRO A 6 0.06 -8.16 29.63
CA PRO A 6 -0.32 -7.18 28.62
C PRO A 6 -1.82 -6.82 28.67
N GLY A 7 -2.37 -6.69 29.88
CA GLY A 7 -3.76 -6.28 30.12
C GLY A 7 -4.79 -6.99 29.23
N PHE A 8 -5.83 -6.25 28.87
CA PHE A 8 -6.83 -6.62 27.85
C PHE A 8 -6.67 -5.66 26.67
N PHE A 9 -6.85 -6.16 25.44
CA PHE A 9 -6.74 -5.36 24.21
C PHE A 9 -7.59 -4.10 24.30
N SER A 10 -6.93 -2.98 24.59
CA SER A 10 -7.63 -1.71 24.73
C SER A 10 -7.96 -1.15 23.35
N PHE A 11 -9.20 -0.68 23.21
CA PHE A 11 -9.61 0.09 22.04
C PHE A 11 -8.88 1.44 21.97
N THR A 12 -8.74 2.07 23.15
CA THR A 12 -8.12 3.37 23.38
C THR A 12 -7.52 3.37 24.79
N VAL A 13 -6.19 3.50 24.97
CA VAL A 13 -5.57 3.69 26.30
C VAL A 13 -5.34 5.18 26.56
N PRO A 14 -5.49 5.67 27.81
CA PRO A 14 -5.11 7.02 28.17
C PRO A 14 -3.61 7.25 27.97
N TYR A 15 -3.29 8.36 27.31
CA TYR A 15 -1.97 8.76 26.83
C TYR A 15 -0.95 9.01 27.95
N ASP A 16 -0.47 7.95 28.60
CA ASP A 16 0.42 8.10 29.76
C ASP A 16 1.90 8.04 29.35
N HIS A 17 2.35 9.05 28.57
CA HIS A 17 3.77 9.35 28.27
C HIS A 17 4.38 8.89 26.92
N THR A 18 3.57 8.89 25.85
CA THR A 18 3.91 8.93 24.41
C THR A 18 4.53 7.69 23.75
N ARG A 19 3.94 7.27 22.62
CA ARG A 19 4.45 7.45 21.23
C ARG A 19 3.31 7.20 20.25
N ASP A 20 2.88 8.25 19.55
CA ASP A 20 1.88 8.17 18.49
C ASP A 20 2.42 7.34 17.31
N PHE A 21 1.97 6.09 17.19
CA PHE A 21 2.23 5.28 15.98
C PHE A 21 0.93 5.01 15.20
N PHE A 22 0.07 6.02 15.14
CA PHE A 22 -1.07 5.99 14.25
C PHE A 22 -0.62 6.36 12.83
N TYR A 23 -0.83 5.53 11.81
CA TYR A 23 -1.40 4.18 11.81
C TYR A 23 -0.31 3.10 11.78
N SER A 24 -0.68 1.83 12.03
CA SER A 24 0.27 0.69 11.99
C SER A 24 0.84 0.47 10.59
N GLY A 25 2.11 0.84 10.39
CA GLY A 25 2.84 0.60 9.13
C GLY A 25 3.08 -0.89 8.84
N HIS A 26 3.23 -1.73 9.87
CA HIS A 26 3.39 -3.19 9.71
C HIS A 26 2.12 -3.84 9.14
N THR A 27 0.97 -3.53 9.74
CA THR A 27 -0.34 -3.96 9.25
C THR A 27 -0.60 -3.38 7.86
N GLY A 28 -0.26 -2.11 7.67
CA GLY A 28 -0.47 -1.41 6.41
C GLY A 28 0.33 -2.01 5.26
N THR A 29 1.61 -2.26 5.45
CA THR A 29 2.49 -2.83 4.42
C THR A 29 2.06 -4.23 4.01
N LEU A 30 1.74 -5.10 4.99
CA LEU A 30 1.23 -6.44 4.70
C LEU A 30 -0.12 -6.41 3.97
N THR A 31 -0.97 -5.43 4.28
CA THR A 31 -2.24 -5.23 3.55
C THR A 31 -1.99 -4.85 2.09
N ILE A 32 -1.04 -3.96 1.80
CA ILE A 32 -0.68 -3.59 0.42
C ILE A 32 -0.11 -4.80 -0.33
N ILE A 33 0.81 -5.55 0.28
CA ILE A 33 1.38 -6.77 -0.32
C ILE A 33 0.27 -7.77 -0.63
N PHE A 34 -0.66 -7.99 0.31
CA PHE A 34 -1.80 -8.88 0.11
C PHE A 34 -2.67 -8.46 -1.09
N LEU A 35 -3.02 -7.17 -1.18
CA LEU A 35 -3.81 -6.63 -2.30
C LEU A 35 -3.09 -6.79 -3.64
N GLU A 36 -1.78 -6.54 -3.68
CA GLU A 36 -0.96 -6.72 -4.88
C GLU A 36 -0.92 -8.18 -5.33
N MET A 37 -0.74 -9.12 -4.39
CA MET A 37 -0.75 -10.56 -4.70
C MET A 37 -2.11 -11.06 -5.19
N ILE A 38 -3.21 -10.46 -4.71
CA ILE A 38 -4.55 -10.70 -5.26
C ILE A 38 -4.62 -10.19 -6.70
N MET A 39 -4.14 -8.98 -6.97
CA MET A 39 -4.17 -8.40 -8.32
C MET A 39 -3.38 -9.24 -9.32
N LEU A 40 -2.23 -9.77 -8.92
CA LEU A 40 -1.39 -10.66 -9.74
C LEU A 40 -1.95 -12.09 -9.86
N ASN A 41 -3.02 -12.43 -9.14
CA ASN A 41 -3.67 -13.75 -9.14
C ASN A 41 -2.73 -14.91 -8.76
N ILE A 42 -1.71 -14.65 -7.93
CA ILE A 42 -0.75 -15.66 -7.46
C ILE A 42 -1.27 -16.28 -6.16
N LYS A 43 -2.09 -17.33 -6.31
CA LYS A 43 -2.79 -18.01 -5.20
C LYS A 43 -1.95 -18.31 -3.95
N PRO A 44 -0.80 -18.98 -4.04
CA PRO A 44 -0.03 -19.32 -2.83
C PRO A 44 0.50 -18.06 -2.11
N LEU A 45 0.85 -17.01 -2.85
CA LEU A 45 1.42 -15.80 -2.27
C LEU A 45 0.39 -14.95 -1.54
N PHE A 46 -0.82 -14.78 -2.09
CA PHE A 46 -1.84 -14.00 -1.35
C PHE A 46 -2.31 -14.75 -0.10
N ILE A 47 -2.36 -16.08 -0.11
CA ILE A 47 -2.66 -16.88 1.09
C ILE A 47 -1.56 -16.68 2.14
N MET A 48 -0.28 -16.76 1.75
CA MET A 48 0.85 -16.52 2.64
C MET A 48 0.84 -15.09 3.21
N ALA A 49 0.53 -14.08 2.38
CA ALA A 49 0.41 -12.69 2.81
C ALA A 49 -0.74 -12.50 3.81
N PHE A 50 -1.88 -13.16 3.58
CA PHE A 50 -3.03 -13.13 4.49
C PHE A 50 -2.72 -13.75 5.86
N VAL A 51 -2.09 -14.92 5.87
CA VAL A 51 -1.66 -15.58 7.12
C VAL A 51 -0.63 -14.71 7.87
N SER A 52 0.33 -14.15 7.14
CA SER A 52 1.32 -13.22 7.72
C SER A 52 0.67 -11.97 8.31
N LEU A 53 -0.36 -11.43 7.65
CA LEU A 53 -1.12 -10.27 8.15
C LEU A 53 -1.82 -10.60 9.47
N ILE A 54 -2.52 -11.73 9.56
CA ILE A 54 -3.18 -12.17 10.80
C ILE A 54 -2.16 -12.37 11.91
N PHE A 55 -1.05 -13.08 11.62
CA PHE A 55 0.02 -13.31 12.59
C PHE A 55 0.59 -11.98 13.11
N MET A 56 0.90 -11.03 12.22
CA MET A 56 1.44 -9.73 12.59
C MET A 56 0.43 -8.94 13.44
N MET A 57 -0.85 -8.89 13.07
CA MET A 57 -1.88 -8.21 13.86
C MET A 57 -1.95 -8.76 15.30
N ASN A 58 -1.92 -10.08 15.45
CA ASN A 58 -1.92 -10.71 16.77
C ASN A 58 -0.65 -10.38 17.56
N LEU A 59 0.52 -10.44 16.92
CA LEU A 59 1.80 -10.12 17.56
C LEU A 59 1.83 -8.67 18.06
N LEU A 60 1.37 -7.72 17.25
CA LEU A 60 1.32 -6.30 17.62
C LEU A 60 0.37 -6.03 18.80
N LEU A 61 -0.75 -6.74 18.86
CA LEU A 61 -1.70 -6.65 19.96
C LEU A 61 -1.16 -7.29 21.25
N ILE A 62 -0.59 -8.49 21.17
CA ILE A 62 -0.05 -9.22 22.33
C ILE A 62 1.14 -8.49 22.95
N THR A 63 1.98 -7.88 22.11
CA THR A 63 3.15 -7.11 22.55
C THR A 63 2.81 -5.69 22.97
N GLU A 64 1.53 -5.29 22.87
CA GLU A 64 1.03 -3.93 23.17
C GLU A 64 1.82 -2.83 22.44
N VAL A 65 2.39 -3.13 21.27
CA VAL A 65 3.14 -2.15 20.46
C VAL A 65 2.17 -1.21 19.72
N HIS A 66 0.97 -1.70 19.40
CA HIS A 66 -0.08 -0.93 18.74
C HIS A 66 -1.44 -1.12 19.40
N TYR A 67 -2.25 -0.06 19.37
CA TYR A 67 -3.66 -0.17 19.73
C TYR A 67 -4.46 -0.81 18.60
N THR A 68 -5.62 -1.37 18.94
CA THR A 68 -6.55 -1.91 17.92
C THR A 68 -6.96 -0.83 16.91
N ALA A 69 -7.09 0.44 17.34
CA ALA A 69 -7.32 1.58 16.45
C ALA A 69 -6.22 1.77 15.39
N ASP A 70 -4.94 1.57 15.74
CA ASP A 70 -3.81 1.71 14.81
C ASP A 70 -3.82 0.61 13.74
N ILE A 71 -4.23 -0.59 14.13
CA ILE A 71 -4.36 -1.75 13.24
C ILE A 71 -5.50 -1.54 12.25
N ILE A 72 -6.67 -1.09 12.74
CA ILE A 72 -7.82 -0.75 11.89
C ILE A 72 -7.44 0.40 10.95
N GLY A 73 -6.79 1.44 11.47
CA GLY A 73 -6.24 2.53 10.67
C GLY A 73 -5.30 2.02 9.58
N GLY A 74 -4.38 1.11 9.92
CA GLY A 74 -3.41 0.55 8.97
C GLY A 74 -4.08 -0.17 7.80
N ILE A 75 -5.16 -0.91 8.06
CA ILE A 75 -5.93 -1.57 6.99
C ILE A 75 -6.63 -0.53 6.11
N VAL A 76 -7.35 0.41 6.73
CA VAL A 76 -8.14 1.43 6.01
C VAL A 76 -7.26 2.32 5.15
N PHE A 77 -6.19 2.87 5.73
CA PHE A 77 -5.25 3.74 5.02
C PHE A 77 -4.51 2.99 3.91
N SER A 78 -4.11 1.74 4.13
CA SER A 78 -3.47 0.95 3.06
C SER A 78 -4.36 0.67 1.88
N VAL A 79 -5.64 0.34 2.10
CA VAL A 79 -6.60 0.17 0.99
C VAL A 79 -6.76 1.49 0.22
N TRP A 80 -6.81 2.62 0.94
CA TRP A 80 -6.88 3.93 0.32
C TRP A 80 -5.62 4.28 -0.48
N PHE A 81 -4.43 4.04 0.07
CA PHE A 81 -3.15 4.26 -0.61
C PHE A 81 -3.01 3.37 -1.84
N TYR A 82 -3.33 2.08 -1.72
CA TYR A 82 -3.29 1.13 -2.84
C TYR A 82 -4.14 1.61 -4.02
N ARG A 83 -5.40 2.00 -3.75
CA ARG A 83 -6.30 2.53 -4.81
C ARG A 83 -5.79 3.84 -5.40
N THR A 84 -5.21 4.71 -4.57
CA THR A 84 -4.67 5.99 -5.02
C THR A 84 -3.43 5.79 -5.87
N ALA A 85 -2.55 4.87 -5.48
CA ALA A 85 -1.35 4.50 -6.23
C ALA A 85 -1.69 4.03 -7.64
N ILE A 86 -2.66 3.12 -7.80
CA ILE A 86 -3.11 2.67 -9.14
C ILE A 86 -3.51 3.84 -10.03
N ARG A 87 -4.27 4.81 -9.50
CA ARG A 87 -4.68 5.99 -10.29
C ARG A 87 -3.49 6.85 -10.67
N ILE A 88 -2.58 7.11 -9.73
CA ILE A 88 -1.38 7.93 -9.97
C ILE A 88 -0.50 7.27 -11.03
N THR A 89 -0.30 5.95 -10.97
CA THR A 89 0.48 5.20 -11.96
C THR A 89 -0.08 5.39 -13.37
N LEU A 90 -1.40 5.35 -13.56
CA LEU A 90 -2.01 5.59 -14.87
C LEU A 90 -1.72 6.99 -15.43
N TYR A 91 -1.68 8.01 -14.58
CA TYR A 91 -1.30 9.36 -15.00
C TYR A 91 0.19 9.47 -15.27
N ALA A 92 1.03 8.84 -14.46
CA ALA A 92 2.47 8.80 -14.64
C ALA A 92 2.86 8.10 -15.96
N ASP A 93 2.23 6.97 -16.30
CA ASP A 93 2.47 6.24 -17.55
C ASP A 93 2.07 7.07 -18.78
N LYS A 94 0.96 7.81 -18.70
CA LYS A 94 0.55 8.76 -19.76
C LYS A 94 1.55 9.90 -19.91
N LEU A 95 2.03 10.46 -18.79
CA LEU A 95 3.03 11.53 -18.80
C LEU A 95 4.35 11.04 -19.42
N LEU A 96 4.81 9.86 -19.04
CA LEU A 96 6.03 9.23 -19.54
C LEU A 96 5.95 8.83 -21.01
N SER A 97 4.76 8.58 -21.54
CA SER A 97 4.55 8.27 -22.97
C SER A 97 4.42 9.50 -23.86
N LEU A 98 4.31 10.72 -23.32
CA LEU A 98 4.23 11.96 -24.12
C LEU A 98 5.39 12.14 -25.12
N PRO A 99 6.67 11.88 -24.78
CA PRO A 99 7.76 12.01 -25.75
C PRO A 99 7.56 11.13 -26.98
N TYR A 100 7.03 9.92 -26.81
CA TYR A 100 6.71 9.03 -27.93
C TYR A 100 5.64 9.64 -28.85
N PHE A 101 4.56 10.20 -28.29
CA PHE A 101 3.52 10.86 -29.07
C PHE A 101 4.03 12.11 -29.79
N ILE A 102 4.89 12.90 -29.16
CA ILE A 102 5.49 14.09 -29.76
C ILE A 102 6.38 13.69 -30.94
N VAL A 103 7.27 12.71 -30.76
CA VAL A 103 8.15 12.22 -31.83
C VAL A 103 7.34 11.64 -32.98
N LYS A 104 6.32 10.83 -32.68
CA LYS A 104 5.42 10.26 -33.69
C LYS A 104 4.69 11.34 -34.48
N TRP A 105 4.16 12.36 -33.80
CA TRP A 105 3.48 13.49 -34.44
C TRP A 105 4.41 14.31 -35.36
N ILE A 106 5.68 14.50 -34.96
CA ILE A 106 6.68 15.16 -35.81
C ILE A 106 6.99 14.30 -37.04
N TYR A 107 7.21 12.99 -36.87
CA TYR A 107 7.51 12.07 -37.95
C TYR A 107 6.37 12.01 -38.99
N ASP A 108 5.13 11.88 -38.53
CA ASP A 108 3.95 11.74 -39.40
C ASP A 108 3.67 13.03 -40.21
N ASN A 109 3.91 14.22 -39.65
CA ASN A 109 3.60 15.51 -40.33
C ASN A 109 4.77 16.14 -41.09
N LYS A 110 6.03 15.79 -40.80
CA LYS A 110 7.19 16.39 -41.48
C LYS A 110 7.96 15.40 -42.34
N CYS A 111 8.23 14.20 -41.84
CA CYS A 111 9.09 13.26 -42.55
C CYS A 111 8.32 12.41 -43.56
N LYS A 112 7.05 12.11 -43.30
CA LYS A 112 6.25 11.27 -44.21
C LYS A 112 5.71 12.02 -45.43
N GLU A 113 5.50 13.34 -45.33
CA GLU A 113 5.09 14.18 -46.47
C GLU A 113 6.25 14.36 -47.47
N GLU A 114 7.50 14.44 -47.01
CA GLU A 114 8.69 14.57 -47.87
C GLU A 114 9.05 13.29 -48.66
N GLU A 115 8.56 12.11 -48.28
CA GLU A 115 8.79 10.85 -49.04
C GLU A 115 7.77 10.63 -50.19
N VAL A 116 6.71 11.44 -50.27
CA VAL A 116 5.61 11.27 -51.23
C VAL A 116 5.65 12.29 -52.40
N GLU A 117 6.51 13.32 -52.33
CA GLU A 117 6.87 14.19 -53.47
C GLU A 117 8.03 13.63 -54.30
#